data_AF-A0A2Y9G8P0-F1
#
_entry.id   AF-A0A2Y9G8P0-F1
#
_cell.length_a   1.000
_cell.length_b   1.000
_cell.length_c   1.000
_cell.angle_alpha   90.00
_cell.angle_beta   90.00
_cell.angle_gamma   90.00
#
_symmetry.space_group_name_H-M   'P 1'
#
loop_
_entity.id
_entity.type
_entity.pdbx_description
1 polymer ?
#
loop_
_entity_poly.entity_id
_entity_poly.type
_entity_poly.pdbx_seq_one_letter_code
_entity_poly.pdbx_strand_id
1 'polypeptide(L)'
;MSYYGSSSPIVNVNPKYPGYPSEHILAEKRRARRRLLHKDGSCNVYFKHIFGEWGSYVVDIFTTLVDTKWRHMFVIFSLSYILSWLIFGSIFWLIAFHHGDLLNDPDITPCVDNVHSFTGAFLFSLETQTTIGYGYRCVTEECSVAVLMVILQSILSCIINTFIIGAALAKMATARKRAQTIRFSYFALIGMRDGKLCLMWRIGDFRPNHVVEGTVRAQLLRYTEDSEGRMTMAFKDLKLVNDQIILVTPVTIVHEIDHESPLYALDRKAVAKDNFEILVTFIYTGDSTGTSHQSRSSYVPREILWGHRFNDVLEVKRKYYRVNCLQFEGSVEVYAPFCSAKQLDWKDQQLHMDKAPPVQGSGTSDTMVRRRSFSAVDIVSSCENPEETTTSTTDECKEAPYQKAVLTLNRISVESQM
;
A
#
# COMPACT_ATOMS: atom_id res chain seq x y z
N MET A 1 -2.47 25.35 1.48
CA MET A 1 -3.25 25.58 0.24
C MET A 1 -4.21 24.43 0.00
N SER A 2 -5.36 24.75 -0.59
CA SER A 2 -6.31 23.89 -1.34
C SER A 2 -6.57 22.46 -0.84
N TYR A 3 -7.68 22.28 -0.13
CA TYR A 3 -8.39 20.99 -0.09
C TYR A 3 -9.12 20.78 -1.42
N TYR A 4 -8.91 19.64 -2.07
CA TYR A 4 -9.83 19.16 -3.11
C TYR A 4 -10.96 18.36 -2.45
N GLY A 5 -12.15 18.97 -2.36
CA GLY A 5 -13.36 18.25 -1.96
C GLY A 5 -13.85 17.37 -3.10
N SER A 6 -13.89 16.05 -2.90
CA SER A 6 -14.47 15.13 -3.86
C SER A 6 -16.00 15.16 -3.78
N SER A 7 -16.62 16.09 -4.50
CA SER A 7 -18.07 16.21 -4.61
C SER A 7 -18.66 14.97 -5.29
N SER A 8 -19.45 14.20 -4.55
CA SER A 8 -20.22 13.10 -5.13
C SER A 8 -21.23 13.62 -6.16
N PRO A 9 -21.43 12.97 -7.32
CA PRO A 9 -22.44 13.38 -8.28
C PRO A 9 -23.84 13.19 -7.69
N ILE A 10 -24.54 14.30 -7.43
CA ILE A 10 -25.91 14.28 -6.93
C ILE A 10 -26.84 13.95 -8.10
N VAL A 11 -27.23 12.68 -8.22
CA VAL A 11 -28.31 12.26 -9.12
C VAL A 11 -29.62 12.85 -8.60
N ASN A 12 -30.06 13.94 -9.21
CA ASN A 12 -31.17 14.74 -8.73
C ASN A 12 -32.51 14.12 -9.18
N VAL A 13 -33.01 13.15 -8.41
CA VAL A 13 -34.25 12.42 -8.72
C VAL A 13 -35.48 13.32 -8.50
N ASN A 14 -36.22 13.56 -9.58
CA ASN A 14 -37.36 14.46 -9.64
C ASN A 14 -38.51 13.99 -8.71
N PRO A 15 -39.02 14.79 -7.75
CA PRO A 15 -39.78 14.30 -6.58
C PRO A 15 -41.27 14.01 -6.86
N LYS A 16 -41.59 13.34 -7.98
CA LYS A 16 -42.98 13.17 -8.47
C LYS A 16 -43.70 11.90 -8.04
N TYR A 17 -43.14 11.12 -7.11
CA TYR A 17 -43.76 9.89 -6.58
C TYR A 17 -43.72 9.85 -5.04
N PRO A 18 -44.85 10.16 -4.35
CA PRO A 18 -44.95 10.02 -2.90
C PRO A 18 -45.22 8.55 -2.53
N GLY A 19 -44.32 7.91 -1.77
CA GLY A 19 -44.56 6.52 -1.33
C GLY A 19 -43.38 5.73 -0.73
N TYR A 20 -42.17 6.27 -0.64
CA TYR A 20 -41.02 5.54 -0.07
C TYR A 20 -40.66 6.03 1.36
N PRO A 21 -40.59 5.15 2.38
CA PRO A 21 -40.30 5.58 3.76
C PRO A 21 -38.88 6.14 3.91
N SER A 22 -38.77 7.39 4.38
CA SER A 22 -37.48 8.07 4.64
C SER A 22 -36.60 7.32 5.66
N GLU A 23 -37.24 6.59 6.58
CA GLU A 23 -36.61 5.65 7.52
C GLU A 23 -35.68 4.63 6.82
N HIS A 24 -36.09 4.05 5.69
CA HIS A 24 -35.25 3.10 4.95
C HIS A 24 -34.00 3.79 4.39
N ILE A 25 -34.15 4.97 3.80
CA ILE A 25 -33.01 5.74 3.25
C ILE A 25 -32.04 6.17 4.38
N LEU A 26 -32.56 6.48 5.57
CA LEU A 26 -31.77 6.76 6.76
C LEU A 26 -31.10 5.51 7.34
N ALA A 27 -31.79 4.37 7.40
CA ALA A 27 -31.23 3.09 7.84
C ALA A 27 -30.13 2.57 6.89
N GLU A 28 -30.31 2.74 5.59
CA GLU A 28 -29.27 2.46 4.58
C GLU A 28 -28.06 3.39 4.74
N LYS A 29 -28.28 4.70 4.95
CA LYS A 29 -27.20 5.65 5.28
C LYS A 29 -26.52 5.32 6.61
N ARG A 30 -27.22 4.74 7.59
CA ARG A 30 -26.63 4.23 8.86
C ARG A 30 -25.79 2.97 8.63
N ARG A 31 -26.25 2.01 7.81
CA ARG A 31 -25.48 0.81 7.42
C ARG A 31 -24.21 1.18 6.65
N ALA A 32 -24.34 2.05 5.64
CA ALA A 32 -23.20 2.57 4.86
C ALA A 32 -22.18 3.39 5.68
N ARG A 33 -22.55 3.83 6.90
CA ARG A 33 -21.66 4.53 7.84
C ARG A 33 -20.87 3.61 8.79
N ARG A 34 -21.10 2.30 8.79
CA ARG A 34 -20.40 1.33 9.66
C ARG A 34 -19.52 0.34 8.86
N ARG A 35 -18.73 0.84 7.90
CA ARG A 35 -17.59 0.07 7.37
C ARG A 35 -16.44 0.11 8.38
N LEU A 36 -15.75 -1.01 8.59
CA LEU A 36 -14.56 -1.13 9.44
C LEU A 36 -13.34 -0.50 8.77
N LEU A 37 -13.19 -0.69 7.46
CA LEU A 37 -12.04 -0.26 6.69
C LEU A 37 -12.52 0.63 5.54
N HIS A 38 -11.85 1.76 5.29
CA HIS A 38 -12.12 2.61 4.14
C HIS A 38 -11.42 2.07 2.87
N LYS A 39 -11.85 2.55 1.69
CA LYS A 39 -11.26 2.17 0.39
C LYS A 39 -9.76 2.46 0.28
N ASP A 40 -9.26 3.44 1.02
CA ASP A 40 -7.85 3.84 1.10
C ASP A 40 -7.02 3.02 2.12
N GLY A 41 -7.64 2.02 2.78
CA GLY A 41 -7.00 1.19 3.80
C GLY A 41 -6.93 1.83 5.19
N SER A 42 -7.57 2.99 5.42
CA SER A 42 -7.68 3.57 6.77
C SER A 42 -8.76 2.88 7.61
N CYS A 43 -8.46 2.61 8.89
CA CYS A 43 -9.39 1.92 9.79
C CYS A 43 -10.34 2.92 10.47
N ASN A 44 -11.64 2.66 10.39
CA ASN A 44 -12.71 3.41 11.06
C ASN A 44 -12.93 2.87 12.50
N VAL A 45 -11.86 2.85 13.29
CA VAL A 45 -11.85 2.35 14.67
C VAL A 45 -11.33 3.45 15.60
N TYR A 46 -12.11 3.76 16.63
CA TYR A 46 -11.70 4.68 17.70
C TYR A 46 -11.61 3.90 19.02
N PHE A 47 -10.39 3.82 19.56
CA PHE A 47 -10.14 3.25 20.89
C PHE A 47 -10.46 4.31 21.95
N LYS A 48 -11.17 3.93 23.01
CA LYS A 48 -11.58 4.82 24.10
C LYS A 48 -10.98 4.32 25.42
N HIS A 49 -10.17 5.17 26.07
CA HIS A 49 -9.32 4.85 27.22
C HIS A 49 -8.27 3.77 26.93
N ILE A 50 -7.11 4.18 26.40
CA ILE A 50 -5.91 3.34 26.37
C ILE A 50 -5.18 3.59 27.70
N PHE A 51 -5.41 2.72 28.68
CA PHE A 51 -4.76 2.82 30.00
C PHE A 51 -3.22 2.83 29.85
N GLY A 52 -2.56 3.85 30.41
CA GLY A 52 -1.11 4.09 30.26
C GLY A 52 -0.72 5.21 29.26
N GLU A 53 -1.72 5.86 28.65
CA GLU A 53 -1.75 6.76 27.48
C GLU A 53 -0.65 7.81 27.22
N TRP A 54 0.35 8.01 28.10
CA TRP A 54 1.49 8.91 27.86
C TRP A 54 2.85 8.26 28.14
N GLY A 55 2.97 7.48 29.23
CA GLY A 55 4.24 6.85 29.62
C GLY A 55 4.80 5.93 28.52
N SER A 56 3.95 5.11 27.91
CA SER A 56 4.37 4.18 26.85
C SER A 56 4.92 4.88 25.60
N TYR A 57 4.35 6.03 25.20
CA TYR A 57 4.84 6.81 24.06
C TYR A 57 6.15 7.56 24.35
N VAL A 58 6.43 7.88 25.62
CA VAL A 58 7.71 8.48 26.04
C VAL A 58 8.80 7.41 26.19
N VAL A 59 8.45 6.20 26.63
CA VAL A 59 9.37 5.05 26.65
C VAL A 59 9.80 4.65 25.23
N ASP A 60 8.87 4.66 24.26
CA ASP A 60 9.20 4.50 22.84
C ASP A 60 9.09 5.83 22.08
N ILE A 61 9.92 6.79 22.48
CA ILE A 61 10.03 8.10 21.85
C ILE A 61 10.50 8.01 20.39
N PHE A 62 11.28 6.98 20.03
CA PHE A 62 11.82 6.83 18.67
C PHE A 62 10.74 6.44 17.67
N THR A 63 9.94 5.39 17.91
CA THR A 63 8.84 5.07 16.98
C THR A 63 7.77 6.16 16.99
N THR A 64 7.46 6.74 18.15
CA THR A 64 6.51 7.86 18.29
C THR A 64 6.90 9.05 17.41
N LEU A 65 8.19 9.41 17.34
CA LEU A 65 8.72 10.44 16.46
C LEU A 65 8.69 10.02 14.97
N VAL A 66 9.02 8.77 14.67
CA VAL A 66 9.00 8.20 13.31
C VAL A 66 7.58 8.07 12.74
N ASP A 67 6.53 7.90 13.56
CA ASP A 67 5.13 7.87 13.10
C ASP A 67 4.47 9.27 13.09
N THR A 68 4.92 10.19 13.95
CA THR A 68 4.42 11.56 14.08
C THR A 68 4.41 12.32 12.74
N LYS A 69 3.31 13.01 12.38
CA LYS A 69 3.19 13.70 11.07
C LYS A 69 4.33 14.72 10.87
N TRP A 70 4.97 14.72 9.69
CA TRP A 70 6.12 15.57 9.30
C TRP A 70 6.07 17.03 9.83
N ARG A 71 4.91 17.71 9.78
CA ARG A 71 4.76 19.07 10.32
C ARG A 71 5.13 19.19 11.81
N HIS A 72 4.71 18.23 12.64
CA HIS A 72 5.00 18.23 14.07
C HIS A 72 6.44 17.81 14.34
N MET A 73 6.99 16.85 13.58
CA MET A 73 8.40 16.47 13.64
C MET A 73 9.32 17.68 13.37
N PHE A 74 9.05 18.47 12.32
CA PHE A 74 9.80 19.70 12.08
C PHE A 74 9.69 20.69 13.25
N VAL A 75 8.50 20.89 13.81
CA VAL A 75 8.30 21.76 14.99
C VAL A 75 9.08 21.24 16.22
N ILE A 76 9.05 19.94 16.49
CA ILE A 76 9.79 19.30 17.59
C ILE A 76 11.30 19.52 17.41
N PHE A 77 11.82 19.33 16.19
CA PHE A 77 13.25 19.50 15.90
C PHE A 77 13.69 20.96 16.01
N SER A 78 12.94 21.90 15.43
CA SER A 78 13.18 23.34 15.60
C SER A 78 13.15 23.74 17.08
N LEU A 79 12.19 23.22 17.85
CA LEU A 79 12.09 23.50 19.28
C LEU A 79 13.27 22.91 20.07
N SER A 80 13.76 21.71 19.75
CA SER A 80 14.94 21.14 20.43
C SER A 80 16.23 21.92 20.16
N TYR A 81 16.43 22.46 18.95
CA TYR A 81 17.58 23.34 18.67
C TYR A 81 17.44 24.68 19.41
N ILE A 82 16.29 25.35 19.30
CA ILE A 82 16.05 26.64 19.97
C ILE A 82 16.19 26.50 21.50
N LEU A 83 15.65 25.42 22.09
CA LEU A 83 15.73 25.19 23.53
C LEU A 83 17.17 24.88 23.99
N SER A 84 17.98 24.16 23.20
CA SER A 84 19.38 23.91 23.56
C SER A 84 20.23 25.17 23.47
N TRP A 85 20.07 26.00 22.42
CA TRP A 85 20.71 27.33 22.33
C TRP A 85 20.30 28.27 23.47
N LEU A 86 19.03 28.23 23.91
CA LEU A 86 18.56 29.01 25.05
C LEU A 86 19.12 28.51 26.38
N ILE A 87 19.23 27.19 26.59
CA ILE A 87 19.81 26.61 27.81
C ILE A 87 21.29 26.97 27.91
N PHE A 88 22.10 26.68 26.89
CA PHE A 88 23.53 26.99 26.95
C PHE A 88 23.82 28.49 26.86
N GLY A 89 23.04 29.27 26.10
CA GLY A 89 23.11 30.73 26.12
C GLY A 89 22.83 31.31 27.50
N SER A 90 21.90 30.72 28.26
CA SER A 90 21.65 31.07 29.67
C SER A 90 22.84 30.68 30.57
N ILE A 91 23.46 29.51 30.36
CA ILE A 91 24.63 29.06 31.11
C ILE A 91 25.83 30.00 30.88
N PHE A 92 26.15 30.35 29.62
CA PHE A 92 27.24 31.29 29.33
C PHE A 92 26.94 32.70 29.86
N TRP A 93 25.69 33.16 29.80
CA TRP A 93 25.28 34.43 30.41
C TRP A 93 25.45 34.42 31.94
N LEU A 94 25.11 33.32 32.61
CA LEU A 94 25.31 33.16 34.06
C LEU A 94 26.79 33.08 34.44
N ILE A 95 27.65 32.45 33.61
CA ILE A 95 29.10 32.44 33.81
C ILE A 95 29.66 33.87 33.71
N ALA A 96 29.34 34.59 32.63
CA ALA A 96 29.77 35.97 32.44
C ALA A 96 29.26 36.91 33.55
N PHE A 97 28.02 36.72 34.02
CA PHE A 97 27.46 37.47 35.14
C PHE A 97 28.15 37.16 36.49
N HIS A 98 28.53 35.91 36.74
CA HIS A 98 29.21 35.52 37.98
C HIS A 98 30.70 35.89 37.98
N HIS A 99 31.35 35.92 36.82
CA HIS A 99 32.75 36.35 36.70
C HIS A 99 32.90 37.88 36.78
N GLY A 100 31.96 38.62 36.21
CA GLY A 100 31.93 40.10 36.22
C GLY A 100 32.00 40.74 34.83
N ASP A 101 32.22 39.94 33.77
CA ASP A 101 32.41 40.34 32.37
C ASP A 101 31.42 41.40 31.87
N LEU A 102 30.17 41.37 32.36
CA LEU A 102 29.11 42.32 31.98
C LEU A 102 29.37 43.78 32.40
N LEU A 103 30.36 44.03 33.27
CA LEU A 103 30.73 45.37 33.72
C LEU A 103 31.66 46.11 32.74
N ASN A 104 32.25 45.41 31.75
CA ASN A 104 33.20 45.97 30.78
C ASN A 104 34.38 46.72 31.43
N ASP A 105 34.91 46.18 32.53
CA ASP A 105 36.12 46.70 33.17
C ASP A 105 37.35 46.31 32.31
N PRO A 106 38.18 47.28 31.85
CA PRO A 106 39.33 46.98 30.99
C PRO A 106 40.46 46.19 31.67
N ASP A 107 40.47 46.12 33.01
CA ASP A 107 41.48 45.35 33.77
C ASP A 107 41.08 43.87 33.95
N ILE A 108 39.89 43.44 33.46
CA ILE A 108 39.39 42.06 33.56
C ILE A 108 39.36 41.40 32.17
N THR A 109 40.10 40.30 32.01
CA THR A 109 39.96 39.39 30.86
C THR A 109 38.66 38.58 30.98
N PRO A 110 37.70 38.70 30.04
CA PRO A 110 36.39 38.08 30.16
C PRO A 110 36.44 36.57 29.89
N CYS A 111 35.47 35.81 30.38
CA CYS A 111 35.36 34.37 30.07
C CYS A 111 35.06 34.10 28.58
N VAL A 112 34.29 34.99 27.94
CA VAL A 112 33.95 34.92 26.51
C VAL A 112 33.95 36.33 25.91
N ASP A 113 34.76 36.55 24.88
CA ASP A 113 34.90 37.83 24.21
C ASP A 113 33.57 38.34 23.61
N ASN A 114 33.34 39.65 23.72
CA ASN A 114 32.20 40.37 23.13
C ASN A 114 30.79 39.86 23.57
N VAL A 115 30.68 39.35 24.80
CA VAL A 115 29.41 38.87 25.42
C VAL A 115 28.88 39.85 26.49
N HIS A 116 28.47 41.05 26.06
CA HIS A 116 27.96 42.10 26.96
C HIS A 116 26.47 41.97 27.32
N SER A 117 25.77 40.91 26.87
CA SER A 117 24.32 40.74 27.09
C SER A 117 23.88 39.29 26.89
N PHE A 118 22.67 38.95 27.37
CA PHE A 118 22.04 37.65 27.12
C PHE A 118 21.93 37.33 25.62
N THR A 119 21.63 38.32 24.77
CA THR A 119 21.60 38.13 23.32
C THR A 119 22.99 37.80 22.75
N GLY A 120 24.06 38.38 23.30
CA GLY A 120 25.43 38.02 22.97
C GLY A 120 25.78 36.57 23.35
N ALA A 121 25.37 36.14 24.55
CA ALA A 121 25.59 34.77 25.03
C ALA A 121 24.77 33.72 24.25
N PHE A 122 23.52 34.06 23.89
CA PHE A 122 22.69 33.23 23.01
C PHE A 122 23.29 33.11 21.60
N LEU A 123 23.80 34.21 21.03
CA LEU A 123 24.50 34.18 19.74
C LEU A 123 25.76 33.32 19.81
N PHE A 124 26.60 33.48 20.84
CA PHE A 124 27.76 32.60 21.05
C PHE A 124 27.37 31.13 21.15
N SER A 125 26.37 30.79 21.98
CA SER A 125 25.89 29.41 22.09
C SER A 125 25.40 28.84 20.76
N LEU A 126 24.64 29.62 19.97
CA LEU A 126 24.21 29.24 18.63
C LEU A 126 25.40 29.04 17.68
N GLU A 127 26.30 30.01 17.60
CA GLU A 127 27.51 30.00 16.75
C GLU A 127 28.38 28.77 17.03
N THR A 128 28.57 28.42 18.31
CA THR A 128 29.33 27.24 18.74
C THR A 128 28.55 25.94 18.52
N GLN A 129 27.24 25.88 18.86
CA GLN A 129 26.46 24.63 18.75
C GLN A 129 26.21 24.21 17.30
N THR A 130 26.06 25.19 16.40
CA THR A 130 25.90 24.98 14.94
C THR A 130 27.24 24.96 14.18
N THR A 131 28.36 25.06 14.90
CA THR A 131 29.73 25.12 14.34
C THR A 131 29.89 26.16 13.22
N ILE A 132 29.23 27.31 13.34
CA ILE A 132 29.38 28.46 12.44
C ILE A 132 30.61 29.29 12.85
N GLY A 133 30.76 29.54 14.16
CA GLY A 133 31.91 30.19 14.78
C GLY A 133 32.47 31.40 14.01
N TYR A 134 31.78 32.55 14.02
CA TYR A 134 32.20 33.73 13.23
C TYR A 134 33.53 34.37 13.69
N GLY A 135 34.14 33.88 14.78
CA GLY A 135 35.41 34.39 15.32
C GLY A 135 35.32 35.74 16.05
N TYR A 136 34.12 36.32 16.14
CA TYR A 136 33.87 37.56 16.90
C TYR A 136 33.61 37.30 18.40
N ARG A 137 33.20 36.08 18.76
CA ARG A 137 32.98 35.63 20.13
C ARG A 137 33.78 34.36 20.37
N CYS A 138 34.78 34.44 21.24
CA CYS A 138 35.75 33.40 21.52
C CYS A 138 35.78 33.12 23.02
N VAL A 139 35.97 31.87 23.42
CA VAL A 139 36.23 31.52 24.82
C VAL A 139 37.69 31.78 25.15
N THR A 140 37.98 32.34 26.31
CA THR A 140 39.35 32.61 26.80
C THR A 140 39.86 31.47 27.69
N GLU A 141 41.15 31.47 27.99
CA GLU A 141 41.77 30.43 28.84
C GLU A 141 41.52 30.65 30.35
N GLU A 142 41.11 31.85 30.76
CA GLU A 142 40.86 32.25 32.16
C GLU A 142 39.81 31.34 32.83
N CYS A 143 38.69 31.15 32.14
CA CYS A 143 37.50 30.51 32.71
C CYS A 143 37.42 29.04 32.31
N SER A 144 38.16 28.18 33.01
CA SER A 144 38.09 26.72 32.85
C SER A 144 36.66 26.13 32.86
N VAL A 145 35.72 26.76 33.58
CA VAL A 145 34.28 26.40 33.56
C VAL A 145 33.63 26.69 32.21
N ALA A 146 33.97 27.81 31.56
CA ALA A 146 33.47 28.14 30.22
C ALA A 146 34.00 27.14 29.17
N VAL A 147 35.29 26.79 29.24
CA VAL A 147 35.90 25.76 28.38
C VAL A 147 35.19 24.41 28.56
N LEU A 148 34.93 24.00 29.81
CA LEU A 148 34.17 22.76 30.10
C LEU A 148 32.75 22.81 29.52
N MET A 149 32.05 23.95 29.60
CA MET A 149 30.72 24.10 29.00
C MET A 149 30.73 24.06 27.48
N VAL A 150 31.78 24.58 26.81
CA VAL A 150 31.96 24.44 25.35
C VAL A 150 32.13 22.97 24.95
N ILE A 151 32.91 22.20 25.73
CA ILE A 151 33.08 20.75 25.51
C ILE A 151 31.74 20.01 25.68
N LEU A 152 31.00 20.28 26.77
CA LEU A 152 29.70 19.66 27.05
C LEU A 152 28.64 20.03 26.00
N GLN A 153 28.59 21.30 25.55
CA GLN A 153 27.72 21.74 24.46
C GLN A 153 28.05 21.00 23.16
N SER A 154 29.34 20.84 22.84
CA SER A 154 29.79 20.15 21.62
C SER A 154 29.35 18.68 21.61
N ILE A 155 29.54 17.97 22.73
CA ILE A 155 29.10 16.58 22.88
C ILE A 155 27.57 16.46 22.75
N LEU A 156 26.81 17.33 23.43
CA LEU A 156 25.35 17.28 23.38
C LEU A 156 24.80 17.67 22.00
N SER A 157 25.45 18.60 21.29
CA SER A 157 25.10 18.95 19.91
C SER A 157 25.21 17.76 18.97
N CYS A 158 26.33 17.01 19.05
CA CYS A 158 26.55 15.80 18.26
C CYS A 158 25.48 14.73 18.54
N ILE A 159 25.06 14.55 19.79
CA ILE A 159 24.00 13.60 20.17
C ILE A 159 22.64 14.04 19.59
N ILE A 160 22.26 15.31 19.77
CA ILE A 160 21.00 15.88 19.24
C ILE A 160 20.95 15.76 17.71
N ASN A 161 22.02 16.15 17.02
CA ASN A 161 22.12 16.10 15.57
C ASN A 161 22.03 14.65 15.04
N THR A 162 22.74 13.71 15.67
CA THR A 162 22.69 12.28 15.31
C THR A 162 21.29 11.70 15.47
N PHE A 163 20.58 12.03 16.57
CA PHE A 163 19.21 11.58 16.80
C PHE A 163 18.22 12.16 15.78
N ILE A 164 18.33 13.46 15.48
CA ILE A 164 17.50 14.17 14.49
C ILE A 164 17.68 13.59 13.08
N ILE A 165 18.93 13.39 12.65
CA ILE A 165 19.26 12.79 11.35
C ILE A 165 18.79 11.32 11.29
N GLY A 166 19.06 10.52 12.34
CA GLY A 166 18.65 9.12 12.42
C GLY A 166 17.13 8.95 12.35
N ALA A 167 16.37 9.73 13.10
CA ALA A 167 14.91 9.71 13.05
C ALA A 167 14.35 10.22 11.71
N ALA A 168 14.99 11.21 11.07
CA ALA A 168 14.62 11.67 9.74
C ALA A 168 14.86 10.60 8.66
N LEU A 169 16.01 9.91 8.70
CA LEU A 169 16.33 8.79 7.80
C LEU A 169 15.37 7.63 8.01
N ALA A 170 15.13 7.19 9.25
CA ALA A 170 14.17 6.15 9.58
C ALA A 170 12.75 6.49 9.07
N LYS A 171 12.34 7.76 9.18
CA LYS A 171 11.05 8.23 8.66
C LYS A 171 10.97 8.28 7.14
N MET A 172 12.07 8.60 6.45
CA MET A 172 12.12 8.54 4.98
C MET A 172 12.12 7.09 4.48
N ALA A 173 12.78 6.18 5.19
CA ALA A 173 12.70 4.74 4.95
C ALA A 173 11.31 4.13 5.29
N THR A 174 10.54 4.78 6.17
CA THR A 174 9.17 4.37 6.52
C THR A 174 8.23 4.59 5.33
N ALA A 175 8.13 3.58 4.48
CA ALA A 175 7.52 3.61 3.15
C ALA A 175 5.97 3.72 3.11
N ARG A 176 5.34 4.35 4.12
CA ARG A 176 3.88 4.52 4.25
C ARG A 176 3.22 5.21 3.04
N LYS A 177 3.99 5.96 2.23
CA LYS A 177 3.55 6.51 0.93
C LYS A 177 3.64 5.52 -0.24
N ARG A 178 4.54 4.53 -0.22
CA ARG A 178 4.73 3.54 -1.30
C ARG A 178 3.50 2.64 -1.44
N ALA A 179 2.87 2.28 -0.32
CA ALA A 179 1.61 1.53 -0.30
C ALA A 179 0.41 2.25 -0.96
N GLN A 180 0.55 3.54 -1.33
CA GLN A 180 -0.48 4.32 -2.03
C GLN A 180 -0.37 4.29 -3.57
N THR A 181 0.67 3.66 -4.14
CA THR A 181 0.78 3.48 -5.61
C THR A 181 -0.05 2.30 -6.10
N ILE A 182 -0.12 1.24 -5.30
CA ILE A 182 -0.99 0.08 -5.54
C ILE A 182 -2.43 0.46 -5.21
N ARG A 183 -3.36 0.11 -6.11
CA ARG A 183 -4.80 0.32 -5.92
C ARG A 183 -5.57 -0.96 -6.17
N PHE A 184 -6.68 -1.10 -5.45
CA PHE A 184 -7.73 -2.06 -5.72
C PHE A 184 -8.81 -1.38 -6.56
N SER A 185 -9.60 -2.14 -7.32
CA SER A 185 -10.79 -1.59 -7.97
C SER A 185 -11.78 -1.04 -6.95
N TYR A 186 -12.54 -0.02 -7.32
CA TYR A 186 -13.59 0.53 -6.48
C TYR A 186 -14.71 -0.50 -6.27
N PHE A 187 -15.08 -1.21 -7.33
CA PHE A 187 -16.06 -2.29 -7.30
C PHE A 187 -15.41 -3.67 -7.27
N ALA A 188 -16.04 -4.62 -6.58
CA ALA A 188 -15.88 -6.04 -6.85
C ALA A 188 -17.04 -6.50 -7.73
N LEU A 189 -16.85 -7.56 -8.50
CA LEU A 189 -17.84 -8.11 -9.43
C LEU A 189 -18.17 -9.55 -9.03
N ILE A 190 -19.42 -9.96 -9.22
CA ILE A 190 -19.81 -11.38 -9.20
C ILE A 190 -20.28 -11.74 -10.61
N GLY A 191 -19.71 -12.80 -11.18
CA GLY A 191 -20.01 -13.24 -12.54
C GLY A 191 -19.65 -14.71 -12.76
N MET A 192 -20.13 -15.27 -13.87
CA MET A 192 -19.81 -16.64 -14.26
C MET A 192 -18.41 -16.71 -14.89
N ARG A 193 -17.63 -17.71 -14.49
CA ARG A 193 -16.34 -18.05 -15.06
C ARG A 193 -16.17 -19.57 -15.04
N ASP A 194 -15.78 -20.15 -16.17
CA ASP A 194 -15.43 -21.57 -16.30
C ASP A 194 -16.50 -22.53 -15.71
N GLY A 195 -17.77 -22.17 -15.93
CA GLY A 195 -18.97 -22.90 -15.44
C GLY A 195 -19.45 -22.49 -14.04
N LYS A 196 -18.61 -21.83 -13.23
CA LYS A 196 -18.87 -21.54 -11.81
C LYS A 196 -19.14 -20.06 -11.54
N LEU A 197 -19.68 -19.76 -10.36
CA LEU A 197 -19.88 -18.38 -9.89
C LEU A 197 -18.64 -17.89 -9.13
N CYS A 198 -18.06 -16.77 -9.53
CA CYS A 198 -16.84 -16.23 -8.94
C CYS A 198 -17.02 -14.78 -8.49
N LEU A 199 -16.48 -14.47 -7.30
CA LEU A 199 -16.23 -13.11 -6.83
C LEU A 199 -14.87 -12.65 -7.36
N MET A 200 -14.81 -11.44 -7.92
CA MET A 200 -13.62 -10.91 -8.57
C MET A 200 -13.37 -9.45 -8.18
N TRP A 201 -12.11 -9.06 -8.01
CA TRP A 201 -11.70 -7.66 -7.95
C TRP A 201 -10.35 -7.47 -8.63
N ARG A 202 -10.02 -6.25 -9.01
CA ARG A 202 -8.74 -5.94 -9.65
C ARG A 202 -7.76 -5.33 -8.65
N ILE A 203 -6.48 -5.62 -8.84
CA ILE A 203 -5.36 -4.95 -8.17
C ILE A 203 -4.37 -4.49 -9.25
N GLY A 204 -3.76 -3.32 -9.07
CA GLY A 204 -2.77 -2.78 -10.01
C GLY A 204 -1.81 -1.84 -9.32
N ASP A 205 -0.53 -1.90 -9.68
CA ASP A 205 0.39 -0.78 -9.45
C ASP A 205 0.30 0.18 -10.64
N PHE A 206 0.45 1.47 -10.33
CA PHE A 206 0.41 2.57 -11.29
C PHE A 206 1.80 3.22 -11.45
N ARG A 207 2.83 2.66 -10.82
CA ARG A 207 4.24 3.05 -10.98
C ARG A 207 4.85 2.37 -12.22
N PRO A 208 5.48 3.12 -13.15
CA PRO A 208 6.17 2.50 -14.29
C PRO A 208 7.41 1.71 -13.84
N ASN A 209 7.70 0.63 -14.57
CA ASN A 209 8.88 -0.24 -14.39
C ASN A 209 9.06 -0.80 -12.96
N HIS A 210 7.98 -0.94 -12.19
CA HIS A 210 7.99 -1.59 -10.89
C HIS A 210 7.32 -2.96 -11.04
N VAL A 211 7.99 -4.00 -10.54
CA VAL A 211 7.51 -5.39 -10.53
C VAL A 211 7.38 -5.77 -9.06
N VAL A 212 6.20 -6.25 -8.66
CA VAL A 212 5.92 -6.52 -7.24
C VAL A 212 5.38 -7.92 -7.05
N GLU A 213 6.18 -8.81 -6.48
CA GLU A 213 5.69 -10.11 -6.00
C GLU A 213 5.05 -9.96 -4.62
N GLY A 214 3.91 -10.63 -4.40
CA GLY A 214 3.23 -10.59 -3.11
C GLY A 214 2.05 -11.54 -2.99
N THR A 215 1.52 -11.64 -1.77
CA THR A 215 0.37 -12.48 -1.41
C THR A 215 -0.87 -11.62 -1.17
N VAL A 216 -1.95 -11.92 -1.86
CA VAL A 216 -3.30 -11.41 -1.60
C VAL A 216 -3.98 -12.31 -0.58
N ARG A 217 -4.69 -11.70 0.37
CA ARG A 217 -5.58 -12.38 1.32
C ARG A 217 -6.91 -11.63 1.35
N ALA A 218 -8.01 -12.35 1.47
CA ALA A 218 -9.33 -11.77 1.61
C ALA A 218 -10.10 -12.45 2.74
N GLN A 219 -10.88 -11.67 3.48
CA GLN A 219 -11.66 -12.13 4.63
C GLN A 219 -13.07 -11.54 4.57
N LEU A 220 -14.08 -12.39 4.70
CA LEU A 220 -15.45 -11.97 4.96
C LEU A 220 -15.59 -11.60 6.43
N LEU A 221 -15.77 -10.31 6.71
CA LEU A 221 -16.21 -9.81 8.00
C LEU A 221 -17.74 -9.82 8.04
N ARG A 222 -18.29 -10.44 9.08
CA ARG A 222 -19.72 -10.42 9.42
C ARG A 222 -19.92 -9.95 10.84
N TYR A 223 -20.92 -9.10 11.05
CA TYR A 223 -21.37 -8.70 12.37
C TYR A 223 -22.41 -9.71 12.88
N THR A 224 -22.14 -10.32 14.03
CA THR A 224 -23.05 -11.22 14.74
C THR A 224 -23.49 -10.52 16.01
N GLU A 225 -24.76 -10.68 16.39
CA GLU A 225 -25.26 -10.26 17.69
C GLU A 225 -25.45 -11.52 18.54
N ASP A 226 -24.74 -11.62 19.66
CA ASP A 226 -24.87 -12.71 20.62
C ASP A 226 -26.27 -12.68 21.26
N SER A 227 -26.72 -13.78 21.86
CA SER A 227 -27.98 -13.86 22.63
C SER A 227 -28.07 -12.88 23.82
N GLU A 228 -26.94 -12.28 24.22
CA GLU A 228 -26.82 -11.26 25.26
C GLU A 228 -26.84 -9.81 24.70
N GLY A 229 -27.10 -9.62 23.40
CA GLY A 229 -27.08 -8.31 22.74
C GLY A 229 -25.67 -7.73 22.52
N ARG A 230 -24.62 -8.57 22.63
CA ARG A 230 -23.24 -8.16 22.33
C ARG A 230 -22.99 -8.22 20.83
N MET A 231 -22.38 -7.17 20.28
CA MET A 231 -21.94 -7.13 18.89
C MET A 231 -20.55 -7.76 18.73
N THR A 232 -20.50 -8.98 18.22
CA THR A 232 -19.28 -9.75 17.96
C THR A 232 -18.92 -9.69 16.48
N MET A 233 -17.61 -9.61 16.16
CA MET A 233 -17.11 -9.50 14.79
C MET A 233 -16.50 -10.84 14.35
N ALA A 234 -17.20 -11.54 13.45
CA ALA A 234 -16.77 -12.83 12.93
C ALA A 234 -16.03 -12.64 11.60
N PHE A 235 -14.79 -13.13 11.53
CA PHE A 235 -13.96 -13.14 10.33
C PHE A 235 -13.92 -14.57 9.76
N LYS A 236 -14.06 -14.72 8.45
CA LYS A 236 -13.87 -15.99 7.72
C LYS A 236 -13.03 -15.74 6.47
N ASP A 237 -11.98 -16.53 6.28
CA ASP A 237 -11.10 -16.38 5.12
C ASP A 237 -11.82 -16.76 3.82
N LEU A 238 -11.46 -16.10 2.72
CA LEU A 238 -11.93 -16.40 1.36
C LEU A 238 -10.78 -17.02 0.57
N LYS A 239 -10.94 -18.30 0.23
CA LYS A 239 -10.03 -19.13 -0.56
C LYS A 239 -9.88 -18.56 -1.99
N LEU A 240 -8.67 -18.13 -2.35
CA LEU A 240 -8.39 -17.50 -3.65
C LEU A 240 -7.86 -18.53 -4.64
N VAL A 241 -8.17 -18.34 -5.92
CA VAL A 241 -7.56 -19.11 -7.03
C VAL A 241 -6.15 -18.61 -7.34
N ASN A 242 -5.88 -17.33 -7.05
CA ASN A 242 -4.60 -16.66 -7.20
C ASN A 242 -4.29 -15.80 -5.97
N ASP A 243 -3.78 -16.43 -4.91
CA ASP A 243 -3.28 -15.75 -3.71
C ASP A 243 -1.86 -15.17 -3.94
N GLN A 244 -0.94 -15.94 -4.50
CA GLN A 244 0.39 -15.49 -4.89
C GLN A 244 0.36 -14.87 -6.30
N ILE A 245 0.83 -13.63 -6.44
CA ILE A 245 0.84 -12.91 -7.72
C ILE A 245 2.13 -12.11 -7.93
N ILE A 246 2.52 -11.95 -9.21
CA ILE A 246 3.53 -10.99 -9.65
C ILE A 246 2.82 -9.83 -10.36
N LEU A 247 2.75 -8.68 -9.68
CA LEU A 247 2.04 -7.50 -10.12
C LEU A 247 2.93 -6.63 -11.03
N VAL A 248 2.87 -6.91 -12.33
CA VAL A 248 3.48 -6.10 -13.42
C VAL A 248 2.43 -5.35 -14.24
N THR A 249 1.24 -5.94 -14.37
CA THR A 249 0.06 -5.36 -15.01
C THR A 249 -1.15 -5.63 -14.11
N PRO A 250 -2.30 -4.95 -14.28
CA PRO A 250 -3.42 -5.10 -13.35
C PRO A 250 -4.01 -6.52 -13.33
N VAL A 251 -3.75 -7.25 -12.25
CA VAL A 251 -4.23 -8.63 -12.04
C VAL A 251 -5.67 -8.60 -11.55
N THR A 252 -6.51 -9.50 -12.05
CA THR A 252 -7.84 -9.74 -11.48
C THR A 252 -7.74 -10.92 -10.52
N ILE A 253 -8.03 -10.67 -9.25
CA ILE A 253 -8.07 -11.70 -8.20
C ILE A 253 -9.43 -12.40 -8.26
N VAL A 254 -9.43 -13.71 -8.07
CA VAL A 254 -10.61 -14.56 -8.19
C VAL A 254 -10.79 -15.38 -6.92
N HIS A 255 -11.97 -15.27 -6.30
CA HIS A 255 -12.48 -16.20 -5.31
C HIS A 255 -13.60 -17.02 -5.98
N GLU A 256 -13.37 -18.33 -6.14
CA GLU A 256 -14.40 -19.27 -6.57
C GLU A 256 -15.41 -19.47 -5.43
N ILE A 257 -16.71 -19.31 -5.72
CA ILE A 257 -17.76 -19.48 -4.71
C ILE A 257 -18.14 -20.97 -4.65
N ASP A 258 -17.21 -21.77 -4.14
CA ASP A 258 -17.34 -23.22 -3.92
C ASP A 258 -18.19 -23.56 -2.67
N HIS A 259 -18.35 -24.84 -2.37
CA HIS A 259 -19.09 -25.32 -1.20
C HIS A 259 -18.50 -24.86 0.17
N GLU A 260 -17.21 -24.51 0.21
CA GLU A 260 -16.51 -24.04 1.42
C GLU A 260 -16.69 -22.53 1.61
N SER A 261 -16.96 -21.79 0.53
CA SER A 261 -17.17 -20.35 0.54
C SER A 261 -18.30 -19.92 1.48
N PRO A 262 -18.09 -18.94 2.38
CA PRO A 262 -19.16 -18.36 3.19
C PRO A 262 -20.16 -17.52 2.37
N LEU A 263 -19.96 -17.38 1.06
CA LEU A 263 -20.89 -16.74 0.12
C LEU A 263 -21.78 -17.77 -0.63
N TYR A 264 -21.50 -19.07 -0.53
CA TYR A 264 -22.12 -20.16 -1.32
C TYR A 264 -23.66 -20.16 -1.36
N ALA A 265 -24.29 -19.81 -0.24
CA ALA A 265 -25.75 -19.79 -0.12
C ALA A 265 -26.42 -18.49 -0.58
N LEU A 266 -25.67 -17.42 -0.88
CA LEU A 266 -26.21 -16.08 -1.18
C LEU A 266 -26.61 -15.94 -2.65
N ASP A 267 -27.83 -15.49 -2.92
CA ASP A 267 -28.32 -15.12 -4.24
C ASP A 267 -28.16 -13.60 -4.51
N ARG A 268 -28.52 -13.12 -5.71
CA ARG A 268 -28.39 -11.69 -6.08
C ARG A 268 -29.13 -10.75 -5.12
N LYS A 269 -30.24 -11.20 -4.52
CA LYS A 269 -31.08 -10.39 -3.60
C LYS A 269 -30.53 -10.43 -2.17
N ALA A 270 -30.02 -11.58 -1.74
CA ALA A 270 -29.38 -11.77 -0.45
C ALA A 270 -28.11 -10.93 -0.36
N VAL A 271 -27.22 -10.99 -1.36
CA VAL A 271 -26.00 -10.16 -1.41
C VAL A 271 -26.35 -8.67 -1.22
N ALA A 272 -27.35 -8.15 -1.93
CA ALA A 272 -27.73 -6.74 -1.83
C ALA A 272 -28.39 -6.31 -0.49
N LYS A 273 -28.94 -7.26 0.30
CA LYS A 273 -29.69 -7.02 1.55
C LYS A 273 -28.87 -7.29 2.82
N ASP A 274 -27.89 -8.18 2.72
CA ASP A 274 -27.06 -8.67 3.83
C ASP A 274 -26.10 -7.61 4.37
N ASN A 275 -25.58 -7.82 5.58
CA ASN A 275 -24.67 -6.92 6.30
C ASN A 275 -23.31 -7.60 6.51
N PHE A 276 -22.45 -7.56 5.50
CA PHE A 276 -21.06 -8.01 5.59
C PHE A 276 -20.11 -6.96 4.99
N GLU A 277 -18.81 -7.17 5.17
CA GLU A 277 -17.74 -6.41 4.52
C GLU A 277 -16.64 -7.39 4.10
N ILE A 278 -16.19 -7.32 2.85
CA ILE A 278 -15.07 -8.15 2.37
C ILE A 278 -13.80 -7.31 2.51
N LEU A 279 -12.96 -7.66 3.47
CA LEU A 279 -11.65 -7.05 3.68
C LEU A 279 -10.67 -7.70 2.71
N VAL A 280 -9.99 -6.90 1.87
CA VAL A 280 -8.93 -7.37 0.98
C VAL A 280 -7.60 -6.76 1.38
N THR A 281 -6.53 -7.55 1.31
CA THR A 281 -5.19 -7.20 1.76
C THR A 281 -4.18 -7.76 0.78
N PHE A 282 -3.24 -6.93 0.33
CA PHE A 282 -2.07 -7.35 -0.44
C PHE A 282 -0.82 -7.07 0.39
N ILE A 283 -0.01 -8.09 0.59
CA ILE A 283 1.29 -8.01 1.28
C ILE A 283 2.37 -8.29 0.25
N TYR A 284 3.35 -7.40 0.16
CA TYR A 284 4.47 -7.50 -0.78
C TYR A 284 5.75 -7.00 -0.15
N THR A 285 6.90 -7.37 -0.69
CA THR A 285 8.19 -6.82 -0.25
C THR A 285 8.64 -5.73 -1.23
N GLY A 286 9.11 -4.59 -0.71
CA GLY A 286 9.60 -3.50 -1.55
C GLY A 286 11.10 -3.65 -1.85
N ASP A 287 11.46 -4.07 -3.06
CA ASP A 287 12.83 -4.36 -3.55
C ASP A 287 13.90 -3.37 -3.06
N SER A 288 13.70 -2.07 -3.30
CA SER A 288 14.64 -1.01 -2.90
C SER A 288 14.81 -0.78 -1.39
N THR A 289 14.12 -1.54 -0.54
CA THR A 289 14.08 -1.35 0.92
C THR A 289 14.10 -2.65 1.72
N GLY A 290 13.86 -3.81 1.11
CA GLY A 290 13.75 -5.12 1.79
C GLY A 290 12.57 -5.27 2.76
N THR A 291 11.89 -4.18 3.12
CA THR A 291 10.76 -4.16 4.05
C THR A 291 9.46 -4.63 3.40
N SER A 292 8.68 -5.43 4.12
CA SER A 292 7.30 -5.75 3.74
C SER A 292 6.41 -4.51 3.79
N HIS A 293 5.46 -4.45 2.87
CA HIS A 293 4.45 -3.42 2.71
C HIS A 293 3.08 -4.08 2.65
N GLN A 294 2.06 -3.36 3.13
CA GLN A 294 0.69 -3.87 3.15
C GLN A 294 -0.28 -2.81 2.66
N SER A 295 -0.94 -3.10 1.54
CA SER A 295 -2.06 -2.31 1.01
C SER A 295 -3.36 -3.03 1.36
N ARG A 296 -4.37 -2.29 1.83
CA ARG A 296 -5.67 -2.85 2.24
C ARG A 296 -6.81 -2.06 1.60
N SER A 297 -7.94 -2.70 1.38
CA SER A 297 -9.20 -2.06 1.00
C SER A 297 -10.37 -2.94 1.43
N SER A 298 -11.61 -2.50 1.23
CA SER A 298 -12.78 -3.35 1.49
C SER A 298 -13.93 -3.12 0.52
N TYR A 299 -14.80 -4.12 0.40
CA TYR A 299 -16.03 -4.08 -0.37
C TYR A 299 -17.22 -4.32 0.55
N VAL A 300 -18.11 -3.33 0.68
CA VAL A 300 -19.45 -3.56 1.24
C VAL A 300 -20.39 -4.05 0.12
N PRO A 301 -21.49 -4.76 0.42
CA PRO A 301 -22.51 -5.21 -0.54
C PRO A 301 -22.89 -4.26 -1.68
N ARG A 302 -22.93 -2.94 -1.44
CA ARG A 302 -23.25 -1.91 -2.45
C ARG A 302 -22.14 -1.66 -3.47
N GLU A 303 -20.95 -2.14 -3.19
CA GLU A 303 -19.74 -2.06 -4.01
C GLU A 303 -19.49 -3.40 -4.74
N ILE A 304 -20.45 -4.33 -4.70
CA ILE A 304 -20.39 -5.64 -5.36
C ILE A 304 -21.43 -5.68 -6.50
N LEU A 305 -20.96 -5.73 -7.74
CA LEU A 305 -21.80 -5.71 -8.94
C LEU A 305 -22.05 -7.14 -9.45
N TRP A 306 -23.28 -7.63 -9.32
CA TRP A 306 -23.69 -8.96 -9.78
C TRP A 306 -24.11 -8.95 -11.24
N GLY A 307 -23.52 -9.82 -12.05
CA GLY A 307 -23.71 -9.88 -13.50
C GLY A 307 -22.71 -9.03 -14.27
N HIS A 308 -21.49 -8.82 -13.75
CA HIS A 308 -20.50 -7.96 -14.39
C HIS A 308 -19.17 -8.69 -14.62
N ARG A 309 -18.47 -8.30 -15.70
CA ARG A 309 -17.09 -8.69 -16.01
C ARG A 309 -16.25 -7.43 -16.21
N PHE A 310 -15.02 -7.41 -15.72
CA PHE A 310 -14.10 -6.31 -15.99
C PHE A 310 -13.75 -6.24 -17.48
N ASN A 311 -13.44 -5.04 -17.96
CA ASN A 311 -12.93 -4.81 -19.31
C ASN A 311 -11.45 -5.23 -19.42
N ASP A 312 -11.02 -5.62 -20.61
CA ASP A 312 -9.65 -5.99 -20.90
C ASP A 312 -8.73 -4.76 -20.94
N VAL A 313 -7.80 -4.68 -19.99
CA VAL A 313 -6.88 -3.54 -19.82
C VAL A 313 -5.57 -3.69 -20.59
N LEU A 314 -5.29 -4.85 -21.18
CA LEU A 314 -3.99 -5.21 -21.76
C LEU A 314 -4.05 -5.22 -23.29
N GLU A 315 -3.51 -4.19 -23.94
CA GLU A 315 -3.30 -4.17 -25.38
C GLU A 315 -1.91 -4.71 -25.72
N VAL A 316 -1.81 -5.84 -26.42
CA VAL A 316 -0.54 -6.36 -26.95
C VAL A 316 -0.12 -5.55 -28.19
N LYS A 317 1.13 -5.06 -28.24
CA LYS A 317 1.74 -4.41 -29.42
C LYS A 317 3.03 -5.15 -29.81
N ARG A 318 3.47 -5.02 -31.07
CA ARG A 318 4.61 -5.75 -31.66
C ARG A 318 5.98 -5.60 -30.96
N LYS A 319 6.11 -4.69 -29.98
CA LYS A 319 7.36 -4.45 -29.20
C LYS A 319 7.16 -4.30 -27.69
N TYR A 320 5.91 -4.17 -27.21
CA TYR A 320 5.62 -3.89 -25.80
C TYR A 320 4.15 -4.18 -25.48
N TYR A 321 3.85 -4.37 -24.19
CA TYR A 321 2.49 -4.42 -23.67
C TYR A 321 2.04 -3.03 -23.24
N ARG A 322 0.82 -2.63 -23.63
CA ARG A 322 0.23 -1.34 -23.24
C ARG A 322 -0.93 -1.58 -22.29
N VAL A 323 -0.84 -1.07 -21.07
CA VAL A 323 -1.94 -1.09 -20.10
C VAL A 323 -2.79 0.16 -20.27
N ASN A 324 -4.10 0.01 -20.48
CA ASN A 324 -5.06 1.10 -20.51
C ASN A 324 -5.65 1.36 -19.12
N CYS A 325 -4.95 2.17 -18.32
CA CYS A 325 -5.34 2.50 -16.94
C CYS A 325 -6.72 3.16 -16.80
N LEU A 326 -7.28 3.75 -17.88
CA LEU A 326 -8.65 4.30 -17.86
C LEU A 326 -9.72 3.21 -17.78
N GLN A 327 -9.42 1.99 -18.25
CA GLN A 327 -10.31 0.83 -18.18
C GLN A 327 -10.09 -0.03 -16.93
N PHE A 328 -9.27 0.43 -15.96
CA PHE A 328 -9.00 -0.30 -14.71
C PHE A 328 -10.29 -0.59 -13.93
N GLU A 329 -11.16 0.41 -13.77
CA GLU A 329 -12.51 0.31 -13.18
C GLU A 329 -13.59 -0.11 -14.18
N GLY A 330 -13.24 -0.24 -15.46
CA GLY A 330 -14.20 -0.54 -16.52
C GLY A 330 -14.79 -1.94 -16.35
N SER A 331 -16.12 -2.04 -16.38
CA SER A 331 -16.84 -3.31 -16.45
C SER A 331 -18.01 -3.23 -17.42
N VAL A 332 -18.40 -4.39 -17.94
CA VAL A 332 -19.59 -4.60 -18.76
C VAL A 332 -20.55 -5.54 -18.04
N GLU A 333 -21.86 -5.33 -18.21
CA GLU A 333 -22.86 -6.31 -17.77
C GLU A 333 -22.80 -7.53 -18.70
N VAL A 334 -22.81 -8.72 -18.11
CA VAL A 334 -22.70 -10.03 -18.77
C VAL A 334 -23.73 -10.95 -18.12
N TYR A 335 -24.36 -11.82 -18.91
CA TYR A 335 -25.32 -12.78 -18.37
C TYR A 335 -24.72 -13.59 -17.22
N ALA A 336 -25.30 -13.43 -16.03
CA ALA A 336 -25.08 -14.28 -14.87
C ALA A 336 -26.43 -14.68 -14.28
N PRO A 337 -26.59 -15.93 -13.83
CA PRO A 337 -27.79 -16.39 -13.15
C PRO A 337 -28.04 -15.57 -11.87
N PHE A 338 -29.31 -15.40 -11.49
CA PHE A 338 -29.68 -14.63 -10.29
C PHE A 338 -29.77 -15.46 -9.02
N CYS A 339 -29.71 -16.79 -9.14
CA CYS A 339 -29.70 -17.76 -8.04
C CYS A 339 -28.31 -17.90 -7.40
N SER A 340 -28.24 -18.44 -6.19
CA SER A 340 -26.97 -18.66 -5.49
C SER A 340 -26.11 -19.76 -6.13
N ALA A 341 -24.81 -19.81 -5.80
CA ALA A 341 -23.93 -20.91 -6.21
C ALA A 341 -24.51 -22.26 -5.80
N LYS A 342 -25.02 -22.39 -4.57
CA LYS A 342 -25.73 -23.58 -4.09
C LYS A 342 -26.92 -24.02 -4.94
N GLN A 343 -27.59 -23.08 -5.61
CA GLN A 343 -28.73 -23.36 -6.51
C GLN A 343 -28.29 -23.64 -7.95
N LEU A 344 -27.04 -23.34 -8.32
CA LEU A 344 -26.43 -23.72 -9.59
C LEU A 344 -25.90 -25.15 -9.50
N ASP A 345 -25.04 -25.43 -8.52
CA ASP A 345 -24.42 -26.74 -8.31
C ASP A 345 -25.48 -27.84 -8.15
N TRP A 346 -26.56 -27.56 -7.42
CA TRP A 346 -27.71 -28.48 -7.30
C TRP A 346 -28.37 -28.80 -8.65
N LYS A 347 -28.56 -27.79 -9.52
CA LYS A 347 -29.16 -27.99 -10.84
C LYS A 347 -28.23 -28.73 -11.78
N ASP A 348 -26.93 -28.46 -11.71
CA ASP A 348 -25.93 -29.14 -12.53
C ASP A 348 -25.82 -30.63 -12.12
N GLN A 349 -25.85 -30.92 -10.82
CA GLN A 349 -25.96 -32.28 -10.30
C GLN A 349 -27.22 -33.01 -10.79
N GLN A 350 -28.40 -32.35 -10.81
CA GLN A 350 -29.62 -32.92 -11.39
C GLN A 350 -29.47 -33.20 -12.90
N LEU A 351 -28.95 -32.23 -13.67
CA LEU A 351 -28.70 -32.37 -15.11
C LEU A 351 -27.66 -33.45 -15.46
N HIS A 352 -26.77 -33.79 -14.52
CA HIS A 352 -25.83 -34.90 -14.64
C HIS A 352 -26.44 -36.25 -14.22
N MET A 353 -27.35 -36.29 -13.24
CA MET A 353 -28.11 -37.49 -12.89
C MET A 353 -29.06 -37.91 -14.02
N ASP A 354 -29.81 -36.98 -14.59
CA ASP A 354 -30.76 -37.24 -15.69
C ASP A 354 -30.08 -37.69 -17.01
N LYS A 355 -28.74 -37.56 -17.10
CA LYS A 355 -27.92 -38.02 -18.23
C LYS A 355 -27.21 -39.35 -17.97
N ALA A 356 -27.33 -39.93 -16.77
CA ALA A 356 -26.76 -41.24 -16.49
C ALA A 356 -27.60 -42.32 -17.24
N PRO A 357 -26.98 -43.20 -18.06
CA PRO A 357 -27.71 -44.29 -18.68
C PRO A 357 -28.22 -45.26 -17.60
N PRO A 358 -29.40 -45.89 -17.80
CA PRO A 358 -29.98 -46.79 -16.81
C PRO A 358 -29.06 -48.00 -16.58
N VAL A 359 -28.71 -48.25 -15.32
CA VAL A 359 -27.81 -49.34 -14.93
C VAL A 359 -28.49 -50.69 -15.20
N GLN A 360 -28.05 -51.39 -16.26
CA GLN A 360 -28.34 -52.80 -16.43
C GLN A 360 -27.50 -53.63 -15.45
N GLY A 361 -28.13 -54.60 -14.78
CA GLY A 361 -27.51 -55.37 -13.71
C GLY A 361 -26.66 -56.54 -14.18
N SER A 362 -25.66 -56.88 -13.36
CA SER A 362 -24.95 -58.18 -13.27
C SER A 362 -24.40 -58.80 -14.58
N GLY A 363 -23.09 -58.67 -14.78
CA GLY A 363 -22.31 -59.50 -15.70
C GLY A 363 -20.85 -59.57 -15.25
N THR A 364 -20.45 -60.65 -14.57
CA THR A 364 -19.09 -60.84 -14.05
C THR A 364 -18.12 -61.31 -15.13
N SER A 365 -17.00 -60.60 -15.33
CA SER A 365 -15.78 -61.11 -15.98
C SER A 365 -14.58 -60.22 -15.65
N ASP A 366 -13.51 -60.80 -15.14
CA ASP A 366 -12.25 -60.10 -14.88
C ASP A 366 -11.49 -59.77 -16.18
N THR A 367 -10.95 -58.55 -16.28
CA THR A 367 -9.65 -58.35 -16.96
C THR A 367 -8.90 -57.16 -16.39
N MET A 368 -7.71 -57.41 -15.84
CA MET A 368 -6.87 -56.43 -15.17
C MET A 368 -5.90 -55.74 -16.16
N VAL A 369 -6.23 -54.55 -16.68
CA VAL A 369 -5.34 -53.81 -17.61
C VAL A 369 -4.96 -52.41 -17.12
N ARG A 370 -3.91 -52.41 -16.27
CA ARG A 370 -2.81 -51.43 -16.23
C ARG A 370 -3.10 -49.96 -16.65
N ARG A 371 -3.49 -49.15 -15.67
CA ARG A 371 -3.40 -47.68 -15.71
C ARG A 371 -1.98 -47.23 -16.08
N ARG A 372 -1.81 -46.41 -17.11
CA ARG A 372 -0.57 -45.69 -17.43
C ARG A 372 -0.83 -44.19 -17.43
N SER A 373 -0.23 -43.47 -16.48
CA SER A 373 -0.05 -42.03 -16.57
C SER A 373 1.08 -41.72 -17.55
N PHE A 374 0.94 -40.63 -18.30
CA PHE A 374 2.05 -40.01 -19.01
C PHE A 374 2.12 -38.53 -18.64
N SER A 375 3.31 -38.12 -18.19
CA SER A 375 3.68 -36.71 -18.01
C SER A 375 4.02 -36.11 -19.38
N ALA A 376 3.95 -34.77 -19.48
CA ALA A 376 4.48 -34.06 -20.64
C ALA A 376 6.01 -34.16 -20.70
N VAL A 377 6.52 -34.31 -21.93
CA VAL A 377 7.81 -33.89 -22.53
C VAL A 377 7.86 -34.53 -23.96
N ASP A 378 8.75 -34.04 -24.84
CA ASP A 378 9.03 -34.56 -26.20
C ASP A 378 7.93 -34.44 -27.29
N ILE A 379 7.74 -33.23 -27.83
CA ILE A 379 7.45 -33.01 -29.27
C ILE A 379 8.23 -31.79 -29.77
N VAL A 380 9.42 -32.01 -30.35
CA VAL A 380 10.14 -31.07 -31.24
C VAL A 380 10.84 -31.88 -32.32
N SER A 381 10.97 -31.30 -33.52
CA SER A 381 11.67 -31.84 -34.70
C SER A 381 10.96 -32.97 -35.47
N SER A 382 10.40 -32.62 -36.63
CA SER A 382 10.68 -33.26 -37.93
C SER A 382 9.76 -32.68 -39.01
N CYS A 383 10.28 -31.78 -39.84
CA CYS A 383 9.74 -31.43 -41.17
C CYS A 383 10.82 -30.62 -41.92
N GLU A 384 11.50 -31.26 -42.86
CA GLU A 384 12.44 -30.66 -43.81
C GLU A 384 11.99 -31.08 -45.23
N ASN A 385 12.17 -30.21 -46.23
CA ASN A 385 11.58 -30.37 -47.56
C ASN A 385 12.32 -31.39 -48.44
N PRO A 386 11.74 -31.75 -49.60
CA PRO A 386 12.42 -31.38 -50.86
C PRO A 386 11.62 -30.43 -51.79
N GLU A 387 12.32 -29.88 -52.79
CA GLU A 387 11.84 -29.00 -53.87
C GLU A 387 11.11 -29.80 -55.00
N GLU A 388 10.69 -29.32 -56.18
CA GLU A 388 10.96 -28.13 -57.04
C GLU A 388 9.72 -27.89 -57.97
N THR A 389 9.47 -26.81 -58.71
CA THR A 389 10.17 -25.53 -58.99
C THR A 389 9.16 -24.34 -58.80
N THR A 390 8.83 -23.34 -59.66
CA THR A 390 9.25 -22.89 -61.01
C THR A 390 9.04 -21.36 -61.19
N THR A 391 9.95 -20.73 -61.96
CA THR A 391 9.89 -19.43 -62.70
C THR A 391 8.68 -18.47 -62.56
N SER A 392 8.84 -17.13 -62.52
CA SER A 392 9.93 -16.33 -63.14
C SER A 392 10.13 -14.89 -62.60
N THR A 393 11.40 -14.46 -62.66
CA THR A 393 11.96 -13.12 -62.97
C THR A 393 11.78 -11.89 -62.04
N THR A 394 12.95 -11.40 -61.57
CA THR A 394 13.45 -10.00 -61.50
C THR A 394 12.84 -9.02 -60.48
N ASP A 395 13.61 -8.23 -59.72
CA ASP A 395 15.03 -7.80 -59.88
C ASP A 395 15.93 -7.89 -58.62
N GLU A 396 17.23 -7.70 -58.86
CA GLU A 396 18.39 -7.67 -57.94
C GLU A 396 18.42 -6.51 -56.90
N CYS A 397 19.35 -6.40 -55.93
CA CYS A 397 20.15 -7.34 -55.11
C CYS A 397 21.10 -6.50 -54.21
N LYS A 398 21.25 -6.85 -52.91
CA LYS A 398 22.53 -6.88 -52.13
C LYS A 398 22.34 -7.06 -50.61
N GLU A 399 23.15 -7.97 -50.06
CA GLU A 399 23.38 -8.20 -48.62
C GLU A 399 24.24 -7.05 -48.03
N ALA A 400 23.96 -6.46 -46.86
CA ALA A 400 24.20 -6.94 -45.47
C ALA A 400 25.70 -6.91 -45.05
N PRO A 401 26.11 -7.15 -43.77
CA PRO A 401 25.34 -7.35 -42.54
C PRO A 401 25.84 -6.62 -41.25
N TYR A 402 25.03 -6.69 -40.19
CA TYR A 402 25.37 -6.81 -38.75
C TYR A 402 26.27 -5.84 -37.94
N GLN A 403 27.18 -5.04 -38.51
CA GLN A 403 28.21 -4.37 -37.66
C GLN A 403 27.78 -3.17 -36.77
N LYS A 404 26.50 -2.73 -36.81
CA LYS A 404 26.06 -1.46 -36.19
C LYS A 404 25.23 -1.56 -34.91
N ALA A 405 25.02 -2.75 -34.34
CA ALA A 405 24.20 -2.95 -33.14
C ALA A 405 24.99 -3.03 -31.81
N VAL A 406 26.25 -3.48 -31.84
CA VAL A 406 27.03 -3.80 -30.63
C VAL A 406 27.67 -2.54 -30.01
N LEU A 407 28.05 -1.56 -30.82
CA LEU A 407 28.79 -0.37 -30.37
C LEU A 407 27.97 0.70 -29.63
N THR A 408 26.64 0.57 -29.59
CA THR A 408 25.74 1.57 -28.99
C THR A 408 25.30 1.23 -27.57
N LEU A 409 25.42 -0.03 -27.14
CA LEU A 409 24.98 -0.49 -25.80
C LEU A 409 26.01 -0.21 -24.69
N ASN A 410 27.31 -0.23 -25.02
CA ASN A 410 28.38 -0.01 -24.03
C ASN A 410 28.59 1.46 -23.62
N ARG A 411 27.75 2.40 -24.07
CA ARG A 411 27.92 3.85 -23.82
C ARG A 411 26.83 4.51 -22.97
N ILE A 412 25.95 3.72 -22.33
CA ILE A 412 24.92 4.23 -21.39
C ILE A 412 25.10 3.64 -19.98
N SER A 413 25.87 2.57 -19.83
CA SER A 413 26.11 1.90 -18.53
C SER A 413 27.20 2.53 -17.65
N VAL A 414 27.78 3.68 -18.04
CA VAL A 414 28.96 4.29 -17.38
C VAL A 414 28.65 5.67 -16.78
N GLU A 415 27.56 6.33 -17.18
CA GLU A 415 27.29 7.75 -16.90
C GLU A 415 26.23 7.95 -15.79
N SER A 416 26.17 7.01 -14.83
CA SER A 416 25.27 7.05 -13.66
C SER A 416 25.96 6.64 -12.34
N GLN A 417 27.29 6.68 -12.30
CA GLN A 417 28.10 6.59 -11.07
C GLN A 417 29.18 7.69 -11.04
N MET A 418 28.71 8.94 -11.09
CA MET A 418 29.37 10.14 -10.59
C MET A 418 28.31 11.03 -9.93
#